data_AF-A0A6J7UXX0-F1
#
_entry.id   AF-A0A6J7UXX0-F1
#
_cell.length_a   1.000
_cell.length_b   1.000
_cell.length_c   1.000
_cell.angle_alpha   90.00
_cell.angle_beta   90.00
_cell.angle_gamma   90.00
#
_symmetry.space_group_name_H-M   'P 1'
#
loop_
_entity.id
_entity.type
_entity.pdbx_description
1 polymer ?
#
loop_
_entity_poly.entity_id
_entity_poly.type
_entity_poly.pdbx_seq_one_letter_code
_entity_poly.pdbx_strand_id
1 'polypeptide(L)'
;MFRGRIVERGTREDVFKNSRHHYTIGLLASVPLANPQAAKTNKEQVQSLPSPAEGDACLYRTRCAVGINRPDCKSTALTLTNGTSTHSWLCHSPQGS
;
A
#
# COMPACT_ATOMS: atom_id res chain seq x y z
N MET A 1 1.85 -8.45 -1.52
CA MET A 1 0.80 -8.72 -2.53
C MET A 1 -0.56 -8.39 -1.94
N PHE A 2 -1.50 -7.89 -2.73
CA PHE A 2 -2.88 -7.66 -2.32
C PHE A 2 -3.82 -8.13 -3.43
N ARG A 3 -4.76 -9.02 -3.11
CA ARG A 3 -5.80 -9.54 -4.04
C ARG A 3 -5.27 -9.94 -5.42
N GLY A 4 -4.28 -10.81 -5.49
CA GLY A 4 -3.75 -11.27 -6.77
C GLY A 4 -2.61 -10.40 -7.34
N ARG A 5 -2.38 -9.18 -6.80
CA ARG A 5 -1.45 -8.21 -7.41
C ARG A 5 -0.22 -7.94 -6.52
N ILE A 6 0.96 -7.92 -7.14
CA ILE A 6 2.21 -7.50 -6.49
C ILE A 6 2.19 -5.97 -6.42
N VAL A 7 1.84 -5.45 -5.26
CA VAL A 7 1.75 -4.00 -5.01
C VAL A 7 3.11 -3.36 -4.67
N GLU A 8 4.06 -4.17 -4.21
CA GLU A 8 5.41 -3.75 -3.86
C GLU A 8 6.35 -4.97 -3.85
N ARG A 9 7.58 -4.77 -4.32
CA ARG A 9 8.66 -5.77 -4.39
C ARG A 9 9.99 -5.07 -4.12
N GLY A 10 10.85 -5.66 -3.30
CA GLY A 10 12.12 -5.08 -2.87
C GLY A 10 13.04 -6.12 -2.26
N THR A 11 14.27 -5.72 -1.91
CA THR A 11 15.05 -6.46 -0.91
C THR A 11 14.34 -6.42 0.44
N ARG A 12 14.82 -7.21 1.40
CA ARG A 12 14.32 -7.16 2.78
C ARG A 12 14.48 -5.74 3.34
N GLU A 13 15.64 -5.13 3.13
CA GLU A 13 15.94 -3.78 3.60
C GLU A 13 15.01 -2.74 2.97
N ASP A 14 14.78 -2.81 1.65
CA ASP A 14 13.87 -1.91 0.93
C ASP A 14 12.45 -1.99 1.49
N VAL A 15 11.91 -3.20 1.63
CA VAL A 15 10.53 -3.39 2.08
C VAL A 15 10.38 -3.03 3.55
N PHE A 16 11.30 -3.45 4.43
CA PHE A 16 11.15 -3.22 5.88
C PHE A 16 11.45 -1.79 6.32
N LYS A 17 12.35 -1.08 5.63
CA LYS A 17 12.78 0.26 6.03
C LYS A 17 12.24 1.37 5.15
N ASN A 18 12.01 1.08 3.87
CA ASN A 18 11.68 2.07 2.85
C ASN A 18 10.35 1.79 2.14
N SER A 19 9.44 1.00 2.74
CA SER A 19 8.16 0.64 2.12
C SER A 19 7.43 1.87 1.58
N ARG A 20 7.00 1.80 0.32
CA ARG A 20 6.36 2.89 -0.41
C ARG A 20 4.85 2.73 -0.49
N HIS A 21 4.35 1.51 -0.57
CA HIS A 21 2.93 1.27 -0.72
C HIS A 21 2.23 1.27 0.64
N HIS A 22 1.15 2.06 0.79
CA HIS A 22 0.40 2.20 2.04
C HIS A 22 -0.09 0.87 2.66
N TYR A 23 -0.44 -0.11 1.82
CA TYR A 23 -0.72 -1.48 2.28
C TYR A 23 0.48 -2.15 2.95
N THR A 24 1.69 -2.08 2.36
CA THR A 24 2.90 -2.67 2.92
C THR A 24 3.26 -2.02 4.26
N ILE A 25 3.15 -0.70 4.34
CA ILE A 25 3.37 0.08 5.56
C ILE A 25 2.37 -0.35 6.64
N GLY A 26 1.09 -0.49 6.29
CA GLY A 26 0.05 -1.00 7.18
C GLY A 26 0.40 -2.38 7.72
N LEU A 27 0.76 -3.31 6.84
CA LEU A 27 1.12 -4.69 7.21
C LEU A 27 2.32 -4.75 8.15
N LEU A 28 3.37 -3.97 7.89
CA LEU A 28 4.55 -3.88 8.78
C LEU A 28 4.19 -3.27 10.13
N ALA A 29 3.28 -2.28 10.14
CA ALA A 29 2.79 -1.67 11.38
C ALA A 29 1.83 -2.58 12.17
N SER A 30 1.23 -3.60 11.54
CA SER A 30 0.37 -4.58 12.21
C SER A 30 1.16 -5.60 13.06
N VAL A 31 2.49 -5.60 12.98
CA VAL A 31 3.34 -6.49 13.79
C VAL A 31 3.15 -6.13 15.27
N PRO A 32 2.69 -7.07 16.12
CA PRO A 32 2.50 -6.81 17.54
C PRO A 32 3.82 -6.38 18.20
N LEU A 33 3.77 -5.29 18.95
CA LEU A 33 4.89 -4.85 19.78
C LEU A 33 4.78 -5.46 21.18
N ALA A 34 5.93 -5.80 21.77
CA ALA A 34 5.99 -6.30 23.14
C ALA A 34 5.45 -5.29 24.17
N ASN A 35 5.62 -3.99 23.91
CA ASN A 35 4.97 -2.92 24.66
C ASN A 35 3.81 -2.33 23.82
N PRO A 36 2.54 -2.56 24.22
CA PRO A 36 1.37 -2.02 23.52
C PRO A 36 1.33 -0.49 23.45
N GLN A 37 1.93 0.21 24.42
CA GLN A 37 1.96 1.68 24.46
C GLN A 37 2.87 2.28 23.39
N ALA A 38 3.82 1.49 22.87
CA ALA A 38 4.67 1.89 21.75
C ALA A 38 4.00 1.65 20.38
N ALA A 39 2.85 0.96 20.35
CA ALA A 39 2.18 0.62 19.10
C ALA A 39 1.56 1.86 18.46
N LYS A 40 1.99 2.16 17.22
CA LYS A 40 1.35 3.18 16.41
C LYS A 40 0.07 2.60 15.82
N THR A 41 -1.08 3.14 16.18
CA THR A 41 -2.35 2.75 15.54
C THR A 41 -2.42 3.32 14.13
N ASN A 42 -2.15 2.50 13.12
CA ASN A 42 -2.55 2.79 11.75
C ASN A 42 -4.06 2.56 11.65
N LYS A 43 -4.84 3.64 11.55
CA LYS A 43 -6.29 3.57 11.35
C LYS A 43 -6.59 3.21 9.90
N GLU A 44 -6.50 1.93 9.56
CA GLU A 44 -7.06 1.45 8.30
C GLU A 44 -8.57 1.69 8.31
N GLN A 45 -9.10 2.38 7.30
CA GLN A 45 -10.53 2.57 7.18
C GLN A 45 -11.16 1.25 6.71
N VAL A 46 -12.05 0.68 7.53
CA VAL A 46 -12.76 -0.56 7.20
C VAL A 46 -13.96 -0.21 6.32
N GLN A 47 -13.71 -0.03 5.04
CA GLN A 47 -14.74 0.11 4.01
C GLN A 47 -14.78 -1.11 3.09
N SER A 48 -15.86 -1.24 2.34
CA SER A 48 -15.97 -2.26 1.30
C SER A 48 -14.86 -2.08 0.27
N LEU A 49 -14.27 -3.20 -0.15
CA LEU A 49 -13.20 -3.17 -1.14
C LEU A 49 -13.77 -3.08 -2.56
N PRO A 50 -13.05 -2.43 -3.49
CA PRO A 50 -13.32 -2.51 -4.92
C PRO A 50 -13.56 -3.94 -5.42
N SER A 51 -14.44 -4.16 -6.39
CA SER A 51 -14.58 -5.47 -7.05
C SER A 51 -13.31 -5.82 -7.83
N PRO A 52 -12.89 -7.10 -7.96
CA PRO A 52 -11.82 -7.48 -8.88
C PRO A 52 -12.11 -7.07 -10.33
N ALA A 53 -13.39 -6.91 -10.68
CA ALA A 53 -13.82 -6.44 -11.99
C ALA A 53 -13.46 -4.96 -12.27
N GLU A 54 -13.09 -4.17 -11.25
CA GLU A 54 -12.56 -2.80 -11.43
C GLU A 54 -11.13 -2.78 -12.04
N GLY A 55 -10.59 -3.95 -12.39
CA GLY A 55 -9.44 -4.10 -13.28
C GLY A 55 -8.12 -3.54 -12.71
N ASP A 56 -7.45 -2.71 -13.52
CA ASP A 56 -6.08 -2.27 -13.26
C ASP A 56 -5.96 -1.09 -12.27
N ALA A 57 -7.09 -0.54 -11.80
CA ALA A 57 -7.14 0.53 -10.79
C ALA A 57 -6.69 0.06 -9.39
N CYS A 58 -6.63 0.97 -8.42
CA CYS A 58 -6.15 0.65 -7.07
C CYS A 58 -7.18 -0.10 -6.23
N LEU A 59 -7.02 -1.42 -6.12
CA LEU A 59 -7.88 -2.29 -5.30
C LEU A 59 -7.80 -2.01 -3.79
N TYR A 60 -6.77 -1.30 -3.32
CA TYR A 60 -6.58 -0.95 -1.91
C TYR A 60 -7.15 0.44 -1.55
N ARG A 61 -7.72 1.18 -2.53
CA ARG A 61 -8.09 2.60 -2.35
C ARG A 61 -9.01 2.87 -1.16
N THR A 62 -9.96 2.00 -0.85
CA THR A 62 -10.96 2.23 0.21
C THR A 62 -10.43 1.97 1.62
N ARG A 63 -9.26 1.34 1.74
CA ARG A 63 -8.52 1.18 3.02
C ARG A 63 -7.32 2.11 3.14
N CYS A 64 -6.92 2.73 2.04
CA CYS A 64 -5.82 3.69 1.99
C CYS A 64 -6.30 5.07 2.42
N ALA A 65 -5.76 5.61 3.52
CA ALA A 65 -6.08 6.96 4.00
C ALA A 65 -5.80 8.05 2.94
N VAL A 66 -4.81 7.83 2.07
CA VAL A 66 -4.50 8.72 0.94
C VAL A 66 -5.37 8.39 -0.28
N GLY A 67 -5.55 7.11 -0.59
CA GLY A 67 -6.19 6.67 -1.83
C GLY A 67 -7.70 6.82 -1.86
N ILE A 68 -8.37 6.88 -0.71
CA ILE A 68 -9.83 6.92 -0.63
C ILE A 68 -10.43 8.15 -1.32
N ASN A 69 -9.75 9.29 -1.21
CA ASN A 69 -10.22 10.58 -1.74
C ASN A 69 -9.58 10.94 -3.08
N ARG A 70 -8.80 10.04 -3.71
CA ARG A 70 -8.14 10.35 -4.97
C ARG A 70 -8.84 9.72 -6.18
N PRO A 71 -9.13 10.51 -7.22
CA PRO A 71 -9.80 10.00 -8.43
C PRO A 71 -8.90 9.05 -9.24
N ASP A 72 -7.59 9.28 -9.26
CA ASP A 72 -6.62 8.40 -9.93
C ASP A 72 -6.64 6.97 -9.36
N CYS A 73 -6.71 6.82 -8.05
CA CYS A 73 -6.87 5.53 -7.38
C CYS A 73 -8.18 4.81 -7.73
N LYS A 74 -9.23 5.55 -8.10
CA LYS A 74 -10.55 4.98 -8.42
C LYS A 74 -10.63 4.42 -9.84
N SER A 75 -10.07 5.11 -10.82
CA SER A 75 -10.33 4.80 -12.24
C SER A 75 -9.09 4.73 -13.12
N THR A 76 -7.92 5.13 -12.64
CA THR A 76 -6.70 5.13 -13.44
C THR A 76 -5.89 3.86 -13.16
N ALA A 77 -5.49 3.18 -14.24
CA ALA A 77 -4.62 2.01 -14.17
C ALA A 77 -3.31 2.35 -13.44
N LEU A 78 -2.87 1.45 -12.56
CA LEU A 78 -1.61 1.62 -11.84
C LEU A 78 -0.42 1.35 -12.77
N THR A 79 0.59 2.22 -12.70
CA THR A 79 1.87 2.04 -13.39
C THR A 79 2.91 1.49 -12.43
N LEU A 80 3.74 0.55 -12.90
CA LEU A 80 4.87 0.04 -12.13
C LEU A 80 5.95 1.13 -12.03
N THR A 81 6.19 1.62 -10.82
CA THR A 81 7.29 2.52 -10.51
C THR A 81 8.51 1.71 -10.09
N ASN A 82 9.66 1.92 -10.75
CA ASN A 82 10.95 1.37 -10.33
C ASN A 82 11.71 2.47 -9.59
N GLY A 83 11.83 2.35 -8.26
CA GLY A 83 12.58 3.31 -7.43
C GLY A 83 14.08 3.04 -7.41
N THR A 84 14.45 1.77 -7.29
CA THR A 84 15.84 1.29 -7.41
C THR A 84 15.88 0.07 -8.33
N SER A 85 17.07 -0.52 -8.52
CA SER A 85 17.22 -1.78 -9.26
C SER A 85 16.49 -2.96 -8.62
N THR A 86 16.20 -2.90 -7.32
CA THR A 86 15.55 -3.96 -6.57
C THR A 86 14.15 -3.61 -6.10
N HIS A 87 13.83 -2.32 -5.98
CA HIS A 87 12.62 -1.83 -5.35
C HIS A 87 11.64 -1.22 -6.35
N SER A 88 10.45 -1.82 -6.45
CA SER A 88 9.35 -1.36 -7.28
C SER A 88 7.99 -1.47 -6.59
N TRP A 89 7.04 -0.64 -7.01
CA TRP A 89 5.69 -0.58 -6.42
C TRP A 89 4.63 -0.12 -7.43
N LEU A 90 3.36 -0.41 -7.12
CA LEU A 90 2.19 0.05 -7.86
C LEU A 90 1.39 1.04 -6.99
N CYS A 91 1.70 2.33 -7.07
CA CYS A 91 1.01 3.34 -6.26
C CYS A 91 1.00 4.70 -6.95
N HIS A 92 -0.19 5.34 -7.04
CA HIS A 92 -0.30 6.73 -7.53
C HIS A 92 0.28 7.76 -6.57
N SER A 93 0.33 7.46 -5.27
CA SER A 93 0.87 8.34 -4.24
C SER A 93 1.62 7.51 -3.19
N PRO A 94 2.89 7.16 -3.44
CA PRO A 94 3.71 6.40 -2.50
C PRO A 94 4.09 7.23 -1.27
N GLN A 95 4.44 6.57 -0.16
CA GLN A 95 4.98 7.25 1.02
C GLN A 95 6.44 7.67 0.78
N GLY A 96 6.79 8.90 1.21
CA GLY A 96 8.15 9.42 1.17
C GLY A 96 8.63 9.84 -0.22
N SER A 97 7.71 10.18 -1.12
CA SER A 97 7.95 10.90 -2.38
C SER A 97 7.81 12.40 -2.22
#